data_AF-X1NHT7-F1
#
_entry.id   AF-X1NHT7-F1
#
_cell.length_a   1.000
_cell.length_b   1.000
_cell.length_c   1.000
_cell.angle_alpha   90.00
_cell.angle_beta   90.00
_cell.angle_gamma   90.00
#
_symmetry.space_group_name_H-M   'P 1'
#
loop_
_entity.id
_entity.type
_entity.pdbx_description
1 polymer ?
#
loop_
_entity_poly.entity_id
_entity_poly.type
_entity_poly.pdbx_seq_one_letter_code
_entity_poly.pdbx_strand_id
1 'polypeptide(L)'
;QAGKVDGGVLNASVWQKLVDAGKVDTSKVKVFATTPTYFDYNWTVRGNMDPALKDKIKKAFLELDPANPEHKAILDLQAASRFIETKPENYVGTEQAAREAGLLK
;
A
#
# COMPACT_ATOMS: atom_id res chain seq x y z
N GLN A 1 18.93 -7.32 -11.14
CA GLN A 1 19.88 -7.78 -12.20
C GLN A 1 21.35 -7.33 -12.08
N ALA A 2 21.71 -6.20 -11.44
CA ALA A 2 23.09 -5.67 -11.52
C ALA A 2 24.14 -6.35 -10.60
N GLY A 3 23.77 -7.37 -9.83
CA GLY A 3 24.71 -8.20 -9.06
C GLY A 3 25.35 -7.56 -7.82
N LYS A 4 24.82 -6.45 -7.28
CA LYS A 4 25.38 -5.80 -6.07
C LYS A 4 25.01 -6.46 -4.74
N VAL A 5 23.90 -7.19 -4.72
CA VAL A 5 23.38 -7.93 -3.56
C VAL A 5 22.77 -9.24 -4.06
N ASP A 6 22.78 -10.26 -3.20
CA ASP A 6 22.25 -11.59 -3.54
C ASP A 6 20.71 -11.66 -3.47
N GLY A 7 20.09 -10.78 -2.68
CA GLY A 7 18.64 -10.77 -2.47
C GLY A 7 18.12 -9.43 -1.93
N GLY A 8 16.80 -9.27 -1.99
CA GLY A 8 16.09 -8.11 -1.47
C GLY A 8 14.60 -8.40 -1.33
N VAL A 9 13.92 -7.54 -0.57
CA VAL A 9 12.47 -7.60 -0.35
C VAL A 9 11.88 -6.27 -0.78
N LEU A 10 10.74 -6.31 -1.46
CA LEU A 10 10.05 -5.12 -1.96
C LEU A 10 8.54 -5.36 -2.05
N ASN A 11 7.80 -4.28 -2.25
CA ASN A 11 6.36 -4.32 -2.47
C ASN A 11 6.02 -5.13 -3.75
N ALA A 12 5.10 -6.09 -3.62
CA ALA A 12 4.73 -7.02 -4.70
C ALA A 12 4.05 -6.34 -5.90
N SER A 13 3.23 -5.29 -5.68
CA SER A 13 2.57 -4.57 -6.79
C SER A 13 3.56 -3.71 -7.55
N VAL A 14 4.53 -3.09 -6.85
CA VAL A 14 5.63 -2.36 -7.48
C VAL A 14 6.52 -3.30 -8.28
N TRP A 15 6.85 -4.47 -7.74
CA TRP A 15 7.57 -5.51 -8.48
C TRP A 15 6.87 -5.86 -9.80
N GLN A 16 5.58 -6.21 -9.72
CA GLN A 16 4.82 -6.59 -10.92
C GLN A 16 4.77 -5.44 -11.94
N LYS A 17 4.51 -4.21 -11.50
CA LYS A 17 4.51 -3.01 -12.37
C LYS A 17 5.85 -2.82 -13.09
N LEU A 18 6.97 -3.06 -12.41
CA LEU A 18 8.30 -2.92 -13.01
C LEU A 18 8.61 -4.05 -14.00
N VAL A 19 8.15 -5.27 -13.72
CA VAL A 19 8.26 -6.41 -14.65
C VAL A 19 7.42 -6.15 -15.90
N ASP A 20 6.16 -5.76 -15.75
CA ASP A 20 5.25 -5.47 -16.87
C ASP A 20 5.76 -4.32 -17.75
N ALA A 21 6.42 -3.34 -17.13
CA ALA A 21 7.07 -2.23 -17.83
C ALA A 21 8.43 -2.58 -18.45
N GLY A 22 8.89 -3.84 -18.38
CA GLY A 22 10.18 -4.29 -18.92
C GLY A 22 11.40 -3.69 -18.21
N LYS A 23 11.23 -3.13 -17.01
CA LYS A 23 12.30 -2.46 -16.23
C LYS A 23 13.13 -3.44 -15.39
N VAL A 24 12.71 -4.69 -15.32
CA VAL A 24 13.38 -5.77 -14.61
C VAL A 24 13.72 -6.89 -15.57
N ASP A 25 14.98 -7.35 -15.53
CA ASP A 25 15.44 -8.49 -16.29
C ASP A 25 15.24 -9.78 -15.45
N THR A 26 14.11 -10.45 -15.68
CA THR A 26 13.69 -11.66 -14.95
C THR A 26 14.50 -12.91 -15.31
N SER A 27 15.41 -12.83 -16.28
CA SER A 27 16.41 -13.89 -16.51
C SER A 27 17.53 -13.87 -15.46
N LYS A 28 17.74 -12.73 -14.79
CA LYS A 28 18.80 -12.52 -13.79
C LYS A 28 18.30 -12.52 -12.35
N VAL A 29 17.02 -12.28 -12.14
CA VAL A 29 16.40 -12.24 -10.81
C VAL A 29 15.05 -12.93 -10.87
N LYS A 30 14.69 -13.66 -9.81
CA LYS A 30 13.41 -14.36 -9.72
C LYS A 30 12.78 -14.15 -8.35
N VAL A 31 11.45 -14.14 -8.32
CA VAL A 31 10.70 -14.24 -7.06
C VAL A 31 10.87 -15.67 -6.54
N PHE A 32 11.37 -15.83 -5.32
CA PHE A 32 11.50 -17.14 -4.68
C PHE A 32 10.54 -17.33 -3.50
N ALA A 33 9.96 -16.24 -2.98
CA ALA A 33 8.94 -16.25 -1.94
C ALA A 33 8.07 -15.00 -2.03
N THR A 34 6.82 -15.13 -1.61
CA THR A 34 5.87 -14.02 -1.39
C THR A 34 5.37 -14.15 0.04
N THR A 35 5.35 -13.06 0.80
CA THR A 35 4.82 -13.07 2.18
C THR A 35 3.32 -13.39 2.17
N PRO A 36 2.76 -13.91 3.28
CA PRO A 36 1.31 -13.86 3.50
C PRO A 36 0.78 -12.43 3.35
N THR A 37 -0.51 -12.29 3.09
CA THR A 37 -1.15 -10.96 2.98
C THR A 37 -1.21 -10.27 4.33
N TYR A 38 -1.00 -8.96 4.34
CA TYR A 38 -1.14 -8.09 5.50
C TYR A 38 -1.68 -6.71 5.08
N PHE A 39 -2.22 -5.95 6.02
CA PHE A 39 -2.61 -4.57 5.78
C PHE A 39 -1.38 -3.65 5.85
N ASP A 40 -1.13 -2.92 4.76
CA ASP A 40 0.06 -2.08 4.58
C ASP A 40 -0.32 -0.59 4.59
N TYR A 41 -0.70 -0.04 3.43
CA TYR A 41 -1.06 1.36 3.29
C TYR A 41 -2.41 1.71 3.93
N ASN A 42 -2.47 2.89 4.56
CA ASN A 42 -3.70 3.50 5.04
C ASN A 42 -3.60 5.03 4.99
N TRP A 43 -4.76 5.69 4.96
CA TRP A 43 -4.86 7.14 5.15
C TRP A 43 -5.22 7.44 6.59
N THR A 44 -4.39 8.23 7.27
CA THR A 44 -4.58 8.64 8.66
C THR A 44 -4.70 10.16 8.76
N VAL A 45 -5.64 10.63 9.57
CA VAL A 45 -5.81 12.05 9.95
C VAL A 45 -5.43 12.26 11.41
N ARG A 46 -5.17 13.51 11.82
CA ARG A 46 -4.81 13.81 13.21
C ARG A 46 -5.96 13.46 14.17
N GLY A 47 -5.60 12.92 15.34
CA GLY A 47 -6.55 12.50 16.37
C GLY A 47 -7.44 13.62 16.92
N ASN A 48 -6.95 14.86 16.96
CA ASN A 48 -7.68 16.03 17.45
C ASN A 48 -8.42 16.83 16.36
N MET A 49 -8.50 16.31 15.13
CA MET A 49 -9.30 16.93 14.07
C MET A 49 -10.79 16.89 14.44
N ASP A 50 -11.52 17.94 14.04
CA ASP A 50 -12.98 18.04 14.21
C ASP A 50 -13.68 16.77 13.68
N PRO A 51 -14.58 16.13 14.47
CA PRO A 51 -15.24 14.89 14.05
C PRO A 51 -16.01 15.01 12.74
N ALA A 52 -16.74 16.11 12.51
CA ALA A 52 -17.50 16.30 11.28
C ALA A 52 -16.58 16.42 10.06
N LEU A 53 -15.41 17.05 10.23
CA LEU A 53 -14.40 17.08 9.18
C LEU A 53 -13.78 15.70 8.90
N LYS A 54 -13.50 14.89 9.95
CA LYS A 54 -13.01 13.52 9.77
C LYS A 54 -13.99 12.69 8.94
N ASP A 55 -15.27 12.75 9.28
CA ASP A 55 -16.32 12.01 8.57
C ASP A 55 -16.46 12.50 7.12
N LYS A 56 -16.38 13.81 6.89
CA LYS A 56 -16.39 14.39 5.54
C LYS A 56 -15.22 13.89 4.68
N ILE A 57 -14.01 13.85 5.24
CA ILE A 57 -12.82 13.33 4.53
C ILE A 57 -12.98 11.85 4.25
N LYS A 58 -13.36 11.04 5.25
CA LYS A 58 -13.58 9.60 5.09
C LYS A 58 -14.59 9.34 3.98
N LYS A 59 -15.73 10.02 4.02
CA LYS A 59 -16.79 9.92 3.01
C LYS A 59 -16.27 10.27 1.61
N ALA A 60 -15.52 11.36 1.46
CA ALA A 60 -14.96 11.77 0.18
C ALA A 60 -14.04 10.70 -0.46
N PHE A 61 -13.22 10.00 0.33
CA PHE A 61 -12.40 8.88 -0.18
C PHE A 61 -13.25 7.68 -0.60
N LEU A 62 -14.27 7.33 0.18
CA LEU A 62 -15.12 6.17 -0.06
C LEU A 62 -16.09 6.36 -1.23
N GLU A 63 -16.43 7.61 -1.55
CA GLU A 63 -17.32 7.97 -2.66
C GLU A 63 -16.60 8.15 -4.00
N LEU A 64 -15.27 7.99 -4.06
CA LEU A 64 -14.55 8.01 -5.33
C LEU A 64 -15.07 6.89 -6.25
N ASP A 65 -15.51 7.30 -7.43
CA ASP A 65 -16.17 6.45 -8.42
C ASP A 65 -15.37 6.48 -9.73
N PRO A 66 -14.81 5.35 -10.20
CA PRO A 66 -14.03 5.30 -11.42
C PRO A 66 -14.83 5.63 -12.70
N ALA A 67 -16.17 5.70 -12.64
CA ALA A 67 -16.99 6.19 -13.75
C ALA A 67 -16.89 7.72 -13.94
N ASN A 68 -16.51 8.47 -12.89
CA ASN A 68 -16.21 9.89 -13.00
C ASN A 68 -14.72 10.08 -13.42
N PRO A 69 -14.42 10.76 -14.53
CA PRO A 69 -13.04 10.95 -15.01
C PRO A 69 -12.08 11.59 -14.00
N GLU A 70 -12.54 12.55 -13.19
CA GLU A 70 -11.69 13.21 -12.19
C GLU A 70 -11.39 12.28 -11.01
N HIS A 71 -12.39 11.52 -10.56
CA HIS A 71 -12.21 10.51 -9.53
C HIS A 71 -11.30 9.38 -10.02
N LYS A 72 -11.49 8.95 -11.27
CA LYS A 72 -10.65 7.94 -11.91
C LYS A 72 -9.19 8.36 -11.97
N ALA A 73 -8.89 9.62 -12.30
CA ALA A 73 -7.52 10.12 -12.29
C ALA A 73 -6.85 10.02 -10.91
N ILE A 74 -7.61 10.27 -9.82
CA ILE A 74 -7.14 10.09 -8.45
C ILE A 74 -6.88 8.61 -8.15
N LEU A 75 -7.85 7.74 -8.48
CA LEU A 75 -7.76 6.30 -8.27
C LEU A 75 -6.60 5.65 -9.04
N ASP A 76 -6.43 6.03 -10.32
CA ASP A 76 -5.33 5.58 -11.18
C ASP A 76 -3.97 6.00 -10.62
N LEU A 77 -3.83 7.23 -10.11
CA LEU A 77 -2.62 7.71 -9.45
C LEU A 77 -2.27 6.86 -8.22
N GLN A 78 -3.29 6.41 -7.50
CA GLN A 78 -3.15 5.54 -6.32
C GLN A 78 -3.04 4.05 -6.68
N ALA A 79 -3.10 3.71 -7.97
CA ALA A 79 -3.17 2.33 -8.47
C ALA A 79 -4.27 1.51 -7.76
N ALA A 80 -5.42 2.13 -7.50
CA ALA A 80 -6.54 1.56 -6.76
C ALA A 80 -7.82 1.60 -7.60
N SER A 81 -8.73 0.65 -7.39
CA SER A 81 -10.06 0.69 -8.01
C SER A 81 -11.11 1.40 -7.15
N ARG A 82 -10.88 1.44 -5.83
CA ARG A 82 -11.67 2.16 -4.82
C ARG A 82 -10.91 2.20 -3.49
N PHE A 83 -11.33 3.08 -2.59
CA PHE A 83 -10.95 3.00 -1.18
C PHE A 83 -11.96 2.16 -0.39
N ILE A 84 -11.49 1.55 0.69
CA ILE A 84 -12.31 0.79 1.63
C ILE A 84 -12.08 1.30 3.04
N GLU A 85 -13.04 1.01 3.93
CA GLU A 85 -12.83 1.27 5.35
C GLU A 85 -11.70 0.40 5.91
N THR A 86 -11.00 0.93 6.90
CA THR A 86 -10.03 0.18 7.70
C THR A 86 -10.18 0.57 9.17
N LYS A 87 -9.54 -0.19 10.04
CA LYS A 87 -9.59 -0.02 11.50
C LYS A 87 -8.24 -0.40 12.11
N PRO A 88 -7.87 0.12 13.29
CA PRO A 88 -6.56 -0.13 13.91
C PRO A 88 -6.23 -1.62 14.07
N GLU A 89 -7.22 -2.48 14.33
CA GLU A 89 -7.03 -3.91 14.55
C GLU A 89 -6.45 -4.64 13.33
N ASN A 90 -6.63 -4.08 12.13
CA ASN A 90 -6.06 -4.62 10.90
C ASN A 90 -4.52 -4.55 10.88
N TYR A 91 -3.91 -3.68 11.70
CA TYR A 91 -2.47 -3.40 11.69
C TYR A 91 -1.72 -4.01 12.88
N VAL A 92 -2.39 -4.80 13.73
CA VAL A 92 -1.78 -5.42 14.93
C VAL A 92 -0.56 -6.28 14.56
N GLY A 93 -0.65 -7.06 13.48
CA GLY A 93 0.48 -7.88 13.02
C GLY A 93 1.69 -7.03 12.60
N THR A 94 1.45 -5.88 11.97
CA THR A 94 2.51 -4.94 11.59
C THR A 94 3.15 -4.29 12.81
N GLU A 95 2.34 -3.90 13.81
CA GLU A 95 2.86 -3.37 15.07
C GLU A 95 3.71 -4.40 15.81
N GLN A 96 3.23 -5.65 15.91
CA GLN A 96 3.97 -6.74 16.53
C GLN A 96 5.31 -6.98 15.82
N ALA A 97 5.32 -7.07 14.49
CA ALA A 97 6.55 -7.22 13.71
C ALA A 97 7.54 -6.07 13.95
N ALA A 98 7.05 -4.82 14.05
CA ALA A 98 7.89 -3.67 14.34
C ALA A 98 8.50 -3.73 15.76
N ARG A 99 7.73 -4.21 16.75
CA ARG A 99 8.22 -4.41 18.13
C ARG A 99 9.27 -5.53 18.20
N GLU A 100 8.99 -6.68 17.58
CA GLU A 100 9.93 -7.81 17.51
C GLU A 100 11.24 -7.43 16.79
N ALA A 101 11.14 -6.59 15.76
CA ALA A 101 12.30 -6.04 15.06
C ALA A 101 13.02 -4.91 15.83
N GLY A 102 12.52 -4.49 16.99
CA GLY A 102 13.09 -3.40 17.79
C GLY A 102 12.93 -2.00 17.17
N LEU A 103 12.04 -1.83 16.20
CA LEU A 103 11.74 -0.57 15.51
C LEU A 103 10.75 0.29 16.28
N LEU A 104 9.92 -0.34 17.13
CA LEU A 104 8.94 0.32 17.99
C LEU A 104 9.15 -0.15 19.42
N LYS A 105 9.30 0.81 20.34
CA LYS A 105 9.47 0.56 21.79
C LYS A 105 8.14 0.52 22.51
#